data_AF-A0A848TUK9-F1
#
_entry.id   AF-A0A848TUK9-F1
#
_cell.length_a   1.000
_cell.length_b   1.000
_cell.length_c   1.000
_cell.angle_alpha   90.00
_cell.angle_beta   90.00
_cell.angle_gamma   90.00
#
_symmetry.space_group_name_H-M   'P 1'
#
loop_
_entity.id
_entity.type
_entity.pdbx_description
1 polymer ?
#
loop_
_entity_poly.entity_id
_entity_poly.type
_entity_poly.pdbx_seq_one_letter_code
_entity_poly.pdbx_strand_id
1 'polypeptide(L)'
;LSIEESANKNLPIVKAIIDEAHKNNLKVAVHATQRITAQLAVENGADYLVHSVDDEILKDDFVQLIKKSKTVLCPTLIVHSGYLNTFGQKINLSSYELQKADPYQLGSLLDLKHLSDTLLIKNYKKYANSQKSVSSLKKADSISMLNLKILSDAGVLIVTGTDAGNIGTLHTSSYLTELKAMQKSGMSNWNIIQASTINGAKVFDKESEFGTVDIGKKANLVLLDANPIEDIENVTKINTIFNKGAIYTPDALIKDSPTDLAQRQLNAYNLRNINAFLEPYADDVEIYSHPDKLLYKGKETMRKRYSEMFDKTPNLHCELKERIVQGNIVIDKERVQFGNQIIEAVAIYHIENNKIKKVYFIQ
;
A
#
# COMPACT_ATOMS: atom_id res chain seq x y z
N LEU A 1 -27.76 20.65 1.50
CA LEU A 1 -27.19 21.26 2.72
C LEU A 1 -25.77 21.66 2.40
N SER A 2 -25.33 22.84 2.83
CA SER A 2 -23.90 23.15 2.87
C SER A 2 -23.16 22.14 3.76
N ILE A 3 -21.83 22.10 3.67
CA ILE A 3 -21.00 21.25 4.54
C ILE A 3 -21.32 21.55 6.01
N GLU A 4 -21.39 22.83 6.37
CA GLU A 4 -21.67 23.29 7.73
C GLU A 4 -23.10 22.94 8.20
N GLU A 5 -24.11 23.15 7.35
CA GLU A 5 -25.49 22.75 7.67
C GLU A 5 -25.59 21.24 7.90
N SER A 6 -24.91 20.44 7.06
CA SER A 6 -24.87 18.99 7.20
C SER A 6 -24.15 18.57 8.48
N ALA A 7 -23.02 19.19 8.80
CA ALA A 7 -22.25 18.90 10.00
C ALA A 7 -23.07 19.21 11.27
N ASN A 8 -23.68 20.40 11.34
CA ASN A 8 -24.53 20.79 12.46
C ASN A 8 -25.78 19.91 12.60
N LYS A 9 -26.40 19.52 11.49
CA LYS A 9 -27.56 18.62 11.50
C LYS A 9 -27.23 17.26 12.12
N ASN A 10 -26.05 16.71 11.83
CA ASN A 10 -25.63 15.39 12.31
C ASN A 10 -24.89 15.44 13.66
N LEU A 11 -24.49 16.63 14.13
CA LEU A 11 -23.76 16.81 15.37
C LEU A 11 -24.42 16.14 16.59
N PRO A 12 -25.75 16.21 16.81
CA PRO A 12 -26.37 15.51 17.94
C PRO A 12 -26.14 14.00 17.92
N ILE A 13 -26.07 13.39 16.74
CA ILE A 13 -25.79 11.95 16.56
C ILE A 13 -24.33 11.66 16.90
N VAL A 14 -23.40 12.45 16.35
CA VAL A 14 -21.96 12.31 16.62
C VAL A 14 -21.68 12.44 18.12
N LYS A 15 -22.25 13.46 18.77
CA LYS A 15 -22.12 13.66 20.21
C LYS A 15 -22.70 12.49 21.01
N ALA A 16 -23.88 11.98 20.66
CA ALA A 16 -24.47 10.85 21.35
C ALA A 16 -23.61 9.57 21.24
N ILE A 17 -22.98 9.34 20.08
CA ILE A 17 -22.05 8.22 19.88
C ILE A 17 -20.81 8.39 20.77
N ILE A 18 -20.22 9.58 20.80
CA ILE A 18 -19.02 9.85 21.63
C ILE A 18 -19.36 9.69 23.11
N ASP A 19 -20.43 10.32 23.57
CA ASP A 19 -20.89 10.22 24.97
C ASP A 19 -21.11 8.76 25.37
N GLU A 20 -21.73 7.95 24.52
CA GLU A 20 -22.01 6.54 24.83
C GLU A 20 -20.75 5.66 24.77
N ALA A 21 -19.86 5.90 23.81
CA ALA A 21 -18.58 5.19 23.73
C ALA A 21 -17.73 5.46 24.98
N HIS A 22 -17.63 6.73 25.39
CA HIS A 22 -16.86 7.14 26.57
C HIS A 22 -17.44 6.57 27.87
N LYS A 23 -18.76 6.48 28.03
CA LYS A 23 -19.39 5.76 29.16
C LYS A 23 -18.96 4.29 29.25
N ASN A 24 -18.61 3.69 28.12
CA ASN A 24 -18.17 2.29 28.01
C ASN A 24 -16.64 2.15 27.92
N ASN A 25 -15.87 3.21 28.22
CA ASN A 25 -14.41 3.25 28.12
C ASN A 25 -13.86 2.90 26.73
N LEU A 26 -14.60 3.26 25.68
CA LEU A 26 -14.20 3.09 24.29
C LEU A 26 -13.80 4.43 23.69
N LYS A 27 -12.72 4.43 22.90
CA LYS A 27 -12.27 5.61 22.14
C LYS A 27 -13.01 5.71 20.80
N VAL A 28 -13.21 6.92 20.31
CA VAL A 28 -13.95 7.19 19.05
C VAL A 28 -13.03 7.79 17.99
N ALA A 29 -12.93 7.09 16.86
CA ALA A 29 -12.31 7.59 15.66
C ALA A 29 -13.36 8.19 14.72
N VAL A 30 -13.09 9.38 14.19
CA VAL A 30 -14.02 10.11 13.33
C VAL A 30 -13.36 10.38 11.97
N HIS A 31 -14.00 9.92 10.90
CA HIS A 31 -13.69 10.33 9.53
C HIS A 31 -14.16 11.78 9.34
N ALA A 32 -13.22 12.73 9.22
CA ALA A 32 -13.55 14.15 9.08
C ALA A 32 -12.50 14.91 8.26
N THR A 33 -12.72 14.96 6.94
CA THR A 33 -11.84 15.68 6.01
C THR A 33 -12.18 17.16 5.85
N GLN A 34 -13.38 17.59 6.28
CA GLN A 34 -13.75 19.01 6.28
C GLN A 34 -13.43 19.66 7.61
N ARG A 35 -12.87 20.88 7.57
CA ARG A 35 -12.42 21.62 8.75
C ARG A 35 -13.53 21.82 9.78
N ILE A 36 -14.73 22.22 9.38
CA ILE A 36 -15.86 22.39 10.31
C ILE A 36 -16.29 21.07 10.97
N THR A 37 -16.36 19.98 10.19
CA THR A 37 -16.71 18.65 10.71
C THR A 37 -15.68 18.16 11.71
N ALA A 38 -14.40 18.34 11.43
CA ALA A 38 -13.32 17.97 12.32
C ALA A 38 -13.36 18.78 13.63
N GLN A 39 -13.63 20.09 13.59
CA GLN A 39 -13.82 20.91 14.80
C GLN A 39 -14.99 20.44 15.64
N LEU A 40 -16.17 20.27 15.05
CA LEU A 40 -17.32 19.84 15.81
C LEU A 40 -17.10 18.47 16.46
N ALA A 41 -16.40 17.55 15.78
CA ALA A 41 -16.01 16.27 16.37
C ALA A 41 -15.04 16.44 17.55
N VAL A 42 -13.99 17.25 17.40
CA VAL A 42 -12.98 17.50 18.44
C VAL A 42 -13.58 18.20 19.66
N GLU A 43 -14.42 19.23 19.45
CA GLU A 43 -15.12 19.95 20.52
C GLU A 43 -16.03 19.04 21.34
N ASN A 44 -16.51 17.94 20.75
CA ASN A 44 -17.39 16.97 21.39
C ASN A 44 -16.66 15.70 21.83
N GLY A 45 -15.33 15.70 21.86
CA GLY A 45 -14.53 14.64 22.49
C GLY A 45 -14.05 13.53 21.56
N ALA A 46 -13.96 13.74 20.25
CA ALA A 46 -13.33 12.77 19.36
C ALA A 46 -11.87 12.49 19.76
N ASP A 47 -11.54 11.20 19.90
CA ASP A 47 -10.19 10.73 20.27
C ASP A 47 -9.25 10.71 19.06
N TYR A 48 -9.78 10.38 17.88
CA TYR A 48 -9.04 10.36 16.62
C TYR A 48 -9.75 11.09 15.50
N LEU A 49 -8.98 11.83 14.73
CA LEU A 49 -9.34 12.21 13.37
C LEU A 49 -8.67 11.24 12.40
N VAL A 50 -9.48 10.61 11.57
CA VAL A 50 -9.03 9.77 10.46
C VAL A 50 -9.13 10.59 9.19
N HIS A 51 -8.03 10.58 8.44
CA HIS A 51 -7.67 11.50 7.38
C HIS A 51 -7.34 12.91 7.87
N SER A 52 -6.44 13.58 7.16
CA SER A 52 -6.20 15.01 7.34
C SER A 52 -7.38 15.84 6.85
N VAL A 53 -7.60 17.00 7.47
CA VAL A 53 -8.44 18.05 6.90
C VAL A 53 -7.86 18.48 5.55
N ASP A 54 -8.68 18.55 4.52
CA ASP A 54 -8.25 18.68 3.12
C ASP A 54 -8.97 19.80 2.32
N ASP A 55 -9.96 20.45 2.93
CA ASP A 55 -10.74 21.53 2.31
C ASP A 55 -10.13 22.92 2.53
N GLU A 56 -9.42 23.13 3.63
CA GLU A 56 -8.66 24.36 3.89
C GLU A 56 -7.39 24.15 4.74
N ILE A 57 -6.50 25.15 4.67
CA ILE A 57 -5.26 25.16 5.47
C ILE A 57 -5.62 25.48 6.91
N LEU A 58 -5.10 24.69 7.84
CA LEU A 58 -5.39 24.86 9.26
C LEU A 58 -4.82 26.17 9.80
N LYS A 59 -5.65 26.84 10.61
CA LYS A 59 -5.31 28.04 11.36
C LYS A 59 -5.02 27.69 12.83
N ASP A 60 -4.38 28.60 13.53
CA ASP A 60 -3.91 28.40 14.90
C ASP A 60 -5.01 28.01 15.88
N ASP A 61 -6.22 28.55 15.73
CA ASP A 61 -7.37 28.24 16.58
C ASP A 61 -7.68 26.74 16.62
N PHE A 62 -7.69 26.09 15.45
CA PHE A 62 -7.94 24.66 15.34
C PHE A 62 -6.77 23.82 15.79
N VAL A 63 -5.56 24.26 15.48
CA VAL A 63 -4.33 23.58 15.92
C VAL A 63 -4.27 23.56 17.44
N GLN A 64 -4.60 24.68 18.10
CA GLN A 64 -4.68 24.74 19.56
C GLN A 64 -5.84 23.89 20.10
N LEU A 65 -6.98 23.84 19.41
CA LEU A 65 -8.11 22.98 19.79
C LEU A 65 -7.68 21.51 19.82
N ILE A 66 -7.11 20.97 18.72
CA ILE A 66 -6.65 19.58 18.65
C ILE A 66 -5.60 19.29 19.73
N LYS A 67 -4.65 20.21 19.92
CA LYS A 67 -3.60 20.05 20.92
C LYS A 67 -4.18 20.01 22.35
N LYS A 68 -5.13 20.88 22.65
CA LYS A 68 -5.79 20.97 23.96
C LYS A 68 -6.66 19.75 24.24
N SER A 69 -7.40 19.27 23.25
CA SER A 69 -8.23 18.05 23.36
C SER A 69 -7.39 16.77 23.42
N LYS A 70 -6.11 16.84 23.04
CA LYS A 70 -5.23 15.67 22.84
C LYS A 70 -5.77 14.70 21.77
N THR A 71 -6.61 15.19 20.86
CA THR A 71 -7.09 14.40 19.73
C THR A 71 -5.92 14.02 18.84
N VAL A 72 -5.88 12.76 18.44
CA VAL A 72 -4.81 12.20 17.61
C VAL A 72 -5.18 12.35 16.14
N LEU A 73 -4.20 12.60 15.27
CA LEU A 73 -4.38 12.55 13.82
C LEU A 73 -3.76 11.29 13.21
N CYS A 74 -4.55 10.57 12.40
CA CYS A 74 -4.11 9.53 11.49
C CYS A 74 -4.31 10.01 10.04
N PRO A 75 -3.25 10.40 9.30
CA PRO A 75 -3.39 11.21 8.09
C PRO A 75 -3.77 10.44 6.82
N THR A 76 -3.32 9.19 6.64
CA THR A 76 -3.70 8.29 5.53
C THR A 76 -3.56 8.96 4.14
N LEU A 77 -2.43 9.61 3.90
CA LEU A 77 -2.23 10.56 2.80
C LEU A 77 -2.35 9.93 1.40
N ILE A 78 -2.22 8.61 1.29
CA ILE A 78 -2.17 7.92 -0.01
C ILE A 78 -3.54 7.47 -0.54
N VAL A 79 -4.61 7.52 0.26
CA VAL A 79 -5.91 6.91 -0.07
C VAL A 79 -6.52 7.48 -1.36
N HIS A 80 -6.64 8.81 -1.47
CA HIS A 80 -7.18 9.46 -2.67
C HIS A 80 -6.43 9.09 -3.94
N SER A 81 -5.09 9.08 -3.85
CA SER A 81 -4.24 8.74 -4.98
C SER A 81 -4.41 7.26 -5.38
N GLY A 82 -4.60 6.35 -4.43
CA GLY A 82 -4.89 4.93 -4.68
C GLY A 82 -6.15 4.74 -5.52
N TYR A 83 -7.25 5.40 -5.12
CA TYR A 83 -8.51 5.37 -5.86
C TYR A 83 -8.37 5.94 -7.27
N LEU A 84 -7.79 7.15 -7.41
CA LEU A 84 -7.62 7.79 -8.71
C LEU A 84 -6.73 6.99 -9.65
N ASN A 85 -5.61 6.48 -9.16
CA ASN A 85 -4.67 5.73 -9.97
C ASN A 85 -5.29 4.42 -10.43
N THR A 86 -6.02 3.72 -9.56
CA THR A 86 -6.68 2.46 -9.91
C THR A 86 -7.81 2.70 -10.92
N PHE A 87 -8.78 3.57 -10.62
CA PHE A 87 -9.89 3.80 -11.55
C PHE A 87 -9.49 4.56 -12.82
N GLY A 88 -8.45 5.37 -12.73
CA GLY A 88 -7.84 6.04 -13.86
C GLY A 88 -6.95 5.13 -14.70
N GLN A 89 -6.64 3.92 -14.23
CA GLN A 89 -5.65 2.99 -14.80
C GLN A 89 -4.27 3.66 -15.00
N LYS A 90 -3.88 4.51 -14.04
CA LYS A 90 -2.59 5.20 -13.94
C LYS A 90 -1.76 4.59 -12.80
N ILE A 91 -1.66 3.27 -12.81
CA ILE A 91 -0.99 2.48 -11.77
C ILE A 91 0.52 2.51 -12.04
N ASN A 92 1.28 3.02 -11.08
CA ASN A 92 2.74 3.03 -11.11
C ASN A 92 3.26 2.46 -9.79
N LEU A 93 3.64 1.18 -9.80
CA LEU A 93 4.04 0.44 -8.61
C LEU A 93 5.56 0.30 -8.56
N SER A 94 6.10 0.49 -7.38
CA SER A 94 7.51 0.24 -7.09
C SER A 94 7.83 -1.26 -7.16
N SER A 95 9.11 -1.60 -7.33
CA SER A 95 9.57 -2.99 -7.21
C SER A 95 9.27 -3.57 -5.83
N TYR A 96 9.34 -2.73 -4.77
CA TYR A 96 8.98 -3.14 -3.41
C TYR A 96 7.52 -3.56 -3.31
N GLU A 97 6.59 -2.78 -3.87
CA GLU A 97 5.16 -3.13 -3.88
C GLU A 97 4.91 -4.42 -4.66
N LEU A 98 5.52 -4.59 -5.83
CA LEU A 98 5.39 -5.81 -6.63
C LEU A 98 5.94 -7.06 -5.94
N GLN A 99 6.91 -6.90 -5.04
CA GLN A 99 7.53 -8.00 -4.31
C GLN A 99 6.82 -8.33 -3.01
N LYS A 100 6.26 -7.32 -2.32
CA LYS A 100 5.78 -7.45 -0.92
C LYS A 100 4.28 -7.32 -0.74
N ALA A 101 3.54 -6.84 -1.75
CA ALA A 101 2.09 -6.90 -1.70
C ALA A 101 1.58 -8.32 -1.96
N ASP A 102 0.36 -8.60 -1.53
CA ASP A 102 -0.36 -9.78 -1.99
C ASP A 102 -0.51 -9.72 -3.52
N PRO A 103 -0.01 -10.73 -4.27
CA PRO A 103 0.07 -10.63 -5.71
C PRO A 103 -1.30 -10.74 -6.40
N TYR A 104 -2.30 -11.34 -5.76
CA TYR A 104 -3.65 -11.40 -6.33
C TYR A 104 -4.38 -10.08 -6.14
N GLN A 105 -4.30 -9.49 -4.95
CA GLN A 105 -4.87 -8.17 -4.68
C GLN A 105 -4.21 -7.09 -5.53
N LEU A 106 -2.88 -7.13 -5.68
CA LEU A 106 -2.18 -6.19 -6.57
C LEU A 106 -2.58 -6.41 -8.03
N GLY A 107 -2.66 -7.67 -8.48
CA GLY A 107 -3.06 -8.02 -9.84
C GLY A 107 -4.46 -7.52 -10.18
N SER A 108 -5.40 -7.62 -9.23
CA SER A 108 -6.80 -7.21 -9.44
C SER A 108 -7.00 -5.71 -9.65
N LEU A 109 -6.02 -4.88 -9.28
CA LEU A 109 -6.04 -3.44 -9.60
C LEU A 109 -6.06 -3.18 -11.13
N LEU A 110 -5.59 -4.15 -11.91
CA LEU A 110 -5.60 -4.11 -13.37
C LEU A 110 -6.88 -4.71 -13.98
N ASP A 111 -7.77 -5.33 -13.18
CA ASP A 111 -8.96 -6.02 -13.70
C ASP A 111 -9.98 -5.06 -14.31
N LEU A 112 -9.93 -3.77 -13.99
CA LEU A 112 -10.84 -2.77 -14.53
C LEU A 112 -10.81 -2.70 -16.07
N LYS A 113 -9.71 -3.14 -16.71
CA LYS A 113 -9.60 -3.28 -18.17
C LYS A 113 -10.35 -4.50 -18.74
N HIS A 114 -10.62 -5.49 -17.89
CA HIS A 114 -11.31 -6.75 -18.23
C HIS A 114 -12.77 -6.78 -17.79
N LEU A 115 -13.16 -5.91 -16.85
CA LEU A 115 -14.56 -5.79 -16.43
C LEU A 115 -15.44 -5.21 -17.55
N SER A 116 -16.63 -5.77 -17.72
CA SER A 116 -17.62 -5.23 -18.65
C SER A 116 -17.98 -3.79 -18.29
N ASP A 117 -18.09 -2.93 -19.30
CA ASP A 117 -18.37 -1.50 -19.10
C ASP A 117 -19.83 -1.27 -18.66
N THR A 118 -20.09 -1.44 -17.37
CA THR A 118 -21.37 -1.06 -16.72
C THR A 118 -21.47 0.45 -16.54
N LEU A 119 -22.68 0.96 -16.28
CA LEU A 119 -22.89 2.37 -15.96
C LEU A 119 -22.04 2.82 -14.77
N LEU A 120 -21.92 1.97 -13.73
CA LEU A 120 -21.11 2.24 -12.55
C LEU A 120 -19.62 2.34 -12.87
N ILE A 121 -19.08 1.36 -13.61
CA ILE A 121 -17.66 1.35 -14.02
C ILE A 121 -17.33 2.57 -14.90
N LYS A 122 -18.21 2.92 -15.84
CA LYS A 122 -18.05 4.12 -16.67
C LYS A 122 -18.00 5.39 -15.82
N ASN A 123 -18.81 5.49 -14.76
CA ASN A 123 -18.80 6.64 -13.85
C ASN A 123 -17.48 6.75 -13.09
N TYR A 124 -16.94 5.64 -12.56
CA TYR A 124 -15.63 5.65 -11.89
C TYR A 124 -14.50 6.02 -12.84
N LYS A 125 -14.42 5.39 -14.02
CA LYS A 125 -13.43 5.70 -15.05
C LYS A 125 -13.49 7.17 -15.46
N LYS A 126 -14.70 7.70 -15.69
CA LYS A 126 -14.93 9.10 -16.07
C LYS A 126 -14.50 10.05 -14.95
N TYR A 127 -14.90 9.78 -13.71
CA TYR A 127 -14.52 10.59 -12.56
C TYR A 127 -12.99 10.63 -12.40
N ALA A 128 -12.34 9.47 -12.35
CA ALA A 128 -10.91 9.36 -12.09
C ALA A 128 -10.03 9.93 -13.20
N ASN A 129 -10.52 9.98 -14.44
CA ASN A 129 -9.83 10.59 -15.56
C ASN A 129 -10.24 12.04 -15.84
N SER A 130 -11.23 12.60 -15.14
CA SER A 130 -11.65 13.97 -15.40
C SER A 130 -10.63 14.97 -14.86
N GLN A 131 -10.32 15.99 -15.67
CA GLN A 131 -9.37 17.04 -15.27
C GLN A 131 -9.82 17.76 -13.98
N LYS A 132 -11.14 17.95 -13.81
CA LYS A 132 -11.72 18.56 -12.63
C LYS A 132 -11.47 17.73 -11.37
N SER A 133 -11.78 16.43 -11.38
CA SER A 133 -11.56 15.58 -10.20
C SER A 133 -10.09 15.46 -9.86
N VAL A 134 -9.22 15.29 -10.88
CA VAL A 134 -7.77 15.20 -10.68
C VAL A 134 -7.22 16.50 -10.08
N SER A 135 -7.64 17.67 -10.56
CA SER A 135 -7.16 18.94 -10.00
C SER A 135 -7.68 19.19 -8.59
N SER A 136 -8.95 18.87 -8.31
CA SER A 136 -9.54 18.97 -6.97
C SER A 136 -8.81 18.08 -5.96
N LEU A 137 -8.55 16.82 -6.30
CA LEU A 137 -7.87 15.90 -5.38
C LEU A 137 -6.39 16.24 -5.20
N LYS A 138 -5.69 16.68 -6.25
CA LYS A 138 -4.32 17.22 -6.09
C LYS A 138 -4.27 18.40 -5.13
N LYS A 139 -5.28 19.27 -5.15
CA LYS A 139 -5.41 20.38 -4.21
C LYS A 139 -5.65 19.86 -2.79
N ALA A 140 -6.59 18.92 -2.62
CA ALA A 140 -6.88 18.29 -1.33
C ALA A 140 -5.63 17.60 -0.74
N ASP A 141 -4.92 16.77 -1.51
CA ASP A 141 -3.69 16.11 -1.07
C ASP A 141 -2.60 17.11 -0.67
N SER A 142 -2.49 18.23 -1.40
CA SER A 142 -1.54 19.29 -1.07
C SER A 142 -1.87 19.98 0.25
N ILE A 143 -3.16 20.21 0.52
CA ILE A 143 -3.65 20.75 1.78
C ILE A 143 -3.41 19.74 2.92
N SER A 144 -3.74 18.46 2.72
CA SER A 144 -3.50 17.39 3.70
C SER A 144 -2.04 17.26 4.10
N MET A 145 -1.10 17.34 3.15
CA MET A 145 0.34 17.32 3.42
C MET A 145 0.77 18.55 4.24
N LEU A 146 0.32 19.75 3.86
CA LEU A 146 0.66 20.97 4.60
C LEU A 146 0.09 20.94 6.02
N ASN A 147 -1.16 20.51 6.17
CA ASN A 147 -1.84 20.40 7.45
C ASN A 147 -1.19 19.36 8.37
N LEU A 148 -0.71 18.24 7.82
CA LEU A 148 0.09 17.28 8.58
C LEU A 148 1.35 17.92 9.16
N LYS A 149 2.06 18.74 8.38
CA LYS A 149 3.25 19.46 8.85
C LYS A 149 2.92 20.45 9.95
N ILE A 150 1.88 21.27 9.76
CA ILE A 150 1.41 22.24 10.75
C ILE A 150 1.12 21.56 12.09
N LEU A 151 0.35 20.47 12.07
CA LEU A 151 -0.02 19.74 13.28
C LEU A 151 1.19 19.04 13.92
N SER A 152 2.06 18.44 13.11
CA SER A 152 3.31 17.84 13.60
C SER A 152 4.21 18.87 14.28
N ASP A 153 4.38 20.06 13.71
CA ASP A 153 5.21 21.13 14.28
C ASP A 153 4.62 21.70 15.56
N ALA A 154 3.29 21.76 15.65
CA ALA A 154 2.59 22.20 16.84
C ALA A 154 2.66 21.19 18.00
N GLY A 155 3.15 19.97 17.75
CA GLY A 155 3.26 18.89 18.74
C GLY A 155 1.95 18.12 18.94
N VAL A 156 1.04 18.12 17.96
CA VAL A 156 -0.11 17.22 17.95
C VAL A 156 0.37 15.77 17.82
N LEU A 157 -0.30 14.85 18.50
CA LEU A 157 0.05 13.43 18.41
C LEU A 157 -0.36 12.89 17.05
N ILE A 158 0.63 12.54 16.23
CA ILE A 158 0.43 11.91 14.92
C ILE A 158 0.67 10.41 15.04
N VAL A 159 -0.22 9.61 14.50
CA VAL A 159 -0.05 8.16 14.34
C VAL A 159 -0.01 7.81 12.86
N THR A 160 0.87 6.90 12.46
CA THR A 160 0.91 6.39 11.11
C THR A 160 -0.23 5.40 10.89
N GLY A 161 -1.03 5.62 9.85
CA GLY A 161 -2.01 4.66 9.37
C GLY A 161 -2.19 4.82 7.87
N THR A 162 -2.40 3.70 7.17
CA THR A 162 -2.48 3.66 5.71
C THR A 162 -3.90 3.68 5.18
N ASP A 163 -4.86 3.21 5.99
CA ASP A 163 -6.20 2.81 5.55
C ASP A 163 -6.16 1.68 4.48
N ALA A 164 -5.20 0.77 4.64
CA ALA A 164 -5.04 -0.40 3.77
C ALA A 164 -6.27 -1.30 3.77
N GLY A 165 -6.63 -1.78 2.58
CA GLY A 165 -7.92 -2.42 2.30
C GLY A 165 -8.78 -1.58 1.35
N ASN A 166 -8.52 -0.27 1.27
CA ASN A 166 -9.07 0.58 0.21
C ASN A 166 -8.48 0.25 -1.17
N ILE A 167 -9.21 0.63 -2.22
CA ILE A 167 -8.78 0.45 -3.61
C ILE A 167 -7.47 1.20 -3.86
N GLY A 168 -6.43 0.47 -4.25
CA GLY A 168 -5.09 1.01 -4.49
C GLY A 168 -4.27 1.28 -3.22
N THR A 169 -4.76 0.89 -2.04
CA THR A 169 -4.04 0.96 -0.77
C THR A 169 -3.89 -0.45 -0.20
N LEU A 170 -2.76 -1.09 -0.50
CA LEU A 170 -2.50 -2.50 -0.25
C LEU A 170 -2.02 -2.74 1.18
N HIS A 171 -2.41 -3.87 1.76
CA HIS A 171 -1.82 -4.33 3.02
C HIS A 171 -0.31 -4.55 2.83
N THR A 172 0.45 -4.31 3.90
CA THR A 172 1.91 -4.42 3.95
C THR A 172 2.66 -3.37 3.13
N SER A 173 2.51 -3.35 1.80
CA SER A 173 3.39 -2.56 0.93
C SER A 173 3.12 -1.05 1.01
N SER A 174 1.85 -0.63 1.14
CA SER A 174 1.48 0.79 1.18
C SER A 174 1.93 1.50 2.44
N TYR A 175 2.37 0.77 3.47
CA TYR A 175 2.98 1.38 4.66
C TYR A 175 4.20 2.23 4.30
N LEU A 176 5.11 1.73 3.45
CA LEU A 176 6.26 2.50 3.00
C LEU A 176 5.83 3.77 2.23
N THR A 177 4.82 3.64 1.36
CA THR A 177 4.30 4.75 0.57
C THR A 177 3.71 5.84 1.46
N GLU A 178 3.01 5.46 2.55
CA GLU A 178 2.52 6.39 3.56
C GLU A 178 3.68 7.08 4.31
N LEU A 179 4.72 6.35 4.74
CA LEU A 179 5.88 6.97 5.40
C LEU A 179 6.57 7.99 4.48
N LYS A 180 6.73 7.67 3.19
CA LYS A 180 7.28 8.60 2.19
C LYS A 180 6.38 9.82 1.99
N ALA A 181 5.06 9.66 2.04
CA ALA A 181 4.12 10.77 1.96
C ALA A 181 4.23 11.67 3.21
N MET A 182 4.33 11.09 4.41
CA MET A 182 4.57 11.83 5.66
C MET A 182 5.92 12.57 5.61
N GLN A 183 6.98 11.93 5.11
CA GLN A 183 8.29 12.56 4.92
C GLN A 183 8.21 13.72 3.93
N LYS A 184 7.52 13.54 2.80
CA LYS A 184 7.30 14.58 1.78
C LYS A 184 6.51 15.77 2.31
N SER A 185 5.67 15.57 3.33
CA SER A 185 5.00 16.65 4.07
C SER A 185 5.98 17.53 4.85
N GLY A 186 7.22 17.07 5.06
CA GLY A 186 8.26 17.74 5.83
C GLY A 186 8.45 17.19 7.24
N MET A 187 7.74 16.12 7.63
CA MET A 187 8.02 15.45 8.90
C MET A 187 9.43 14.85 8.87
N SER A 188 10.16 14.95 9.99
CA SER A 188 11.45 14.29 10.12
C SER A 188 11.28 12.77 10.21
N ASN A 189 12.27 12.01 9.73
CA ASN A 189 12.27 10.55 9.86
C ASN A 189 12.10 10.10 11.32
N TRP A 190 12.68 10.84 12.27
CA TRP A 190 12.50 10.57 13.70
C TRP A 190 11.03 10.66 14.14
N ASN A 191 10.34 11.74 13.77
CA ASN A 191 8.93 11.92 14.10
C ASN A 191 8.05 10.85 13.42
N ILE A 192 8.41 10.42 12.20
CA ILE A 192 7.70 9.35 11.49
C ILE A 192 7.87 8.01 12.20
N ILE A 193 9.08 7.66 12.64
CA ILE A 193 9.31 6.45 13.42
C ILE A 193 8.55 6.49 14.75
N GLN A 194 8.51 7.64 15.43
CA GLN A 194 7.67 7.80 16.62
C GLN A 194 6.17 7.62 16.32
N ALA A 195 5.69 8.17 15.21
CA ALA A 195 4.30 8.01 14.75
C ALA A 195 3.93 6.54 14.50
N SER A 196 4.90 5.73 14.04
CA SER A 196 4.74 4.30 13.77
C SER A 196 5.03 3.38 14.97
N THR A 197 5.44 3.92 16.12
CA THR A 197 5.83 3.13 17.30
C THR A 197 5.14 3.64 18.57
N ILE A 198 5.80 4.50 19.33
CA ILE A 198 5.34 4.97 20.64
C ILE A 198 4.02 5.74 20.56
N ASN A 199 3.76 6.47 19.47
CA ASN A 199 2.49 7.19 19.33
C ASN A 199 1.31 6.23 19.16
N GLY A 200 1.51 5.11 18.44
CA GLY A 200 0.53 4.02 18.37
C GLY A 200 0.31 3.33 19.72
N ALA A 201 1.31 3.28 20.60
CA ALA A 201 1.13 2.76 21.95
C ALA A 201 0.34 3.73 22.84
N LYS A 202 0.65 5.03 22.79
CA LYS A 202 -0.10 6.11 23.49
C LYS A 202 -1.57 6.16 23.07
N VAL A 203 -1.82 5.94 21.78
CA VAL A 203 -3.18 5.80 21.21
C VAL A 203 -3.99 4.76 21.98
N PHE A 204 -3.40 3.65 22.43
CA PHE A 204 -4.12 2.60 23.16
C PHE A 204 -3.95 2.65 24.68
N ASP A 205 -3.31 3.70 25.22
CA ASP A 205 -2.89 3.79 26.63
C ASP A 205 -2.00 2.61 27.06
N LYS A 206 -1.15 2.13 26.13
CA LYS A 206 -0.28 0.96 26.29
C LYS A 206 1.20 1.29 26.15
N GLU A 207 1.57 2.56 26.29
CA GLU A 207 2.98 2.98 26.27
C GLU A 207 3.81 2.35 27.39
N SER A 208 3.19 1.91 28.48
CA SER A 208 3.85 1.13 29.53
C SER A 208 4.09 -0.34 29.14
N GLU A 209 3.38 -0.85 28.14
CA GLU A 209 3.47 -2.24 27.68
C GLU A 209 4.35 -2.40 26.42
N PHE A 210 4.31 -1.46 25.48
CA PHE A 210 5.05 -1.50 24.21
C PHE A 210 5.25 -0.11 23.59
N GLY A 211 5.94 -0.05 22.44
CA GLY A 211 6.13 1.17 21.65
C GLY A 211 7.53 1.79 21.75
N THR A 212 8.34 1.38 22.73
CA THR A 212 9.76 1.72 22.87
C THR A 212 10.55 0.51 23.37
N VAL A 213 11.88 0.61 23.29
CA VAL A 213 12.81 -0.38 23.82
C VAL A 213 13.20 0.02 25.24
N ASP A 214 12.44 -0.46 26.23
CA ASP A 214 12.67 -0.20 27.66
C ASP A 214 12.52 -1.49 28.48
N ILE A 215 13.21 -1.54 29.62
CA ILE A 215 13.12 -2.66 30.57
C ILE A 215 11.67 -2.81 31.06
N GLY A 216 11.15 -4.04 31.02
CA GLY A 216 9.80 -4.38 31.49
C GLY A 216 8.71 -4.35 30.39
N LYS A 217 9.00 -3.81 29.20
CA LYS A 217 8.07 -3.83 28.06
C LYS A 217 8.10 -5.14 27.29
N LYS A 218 7.05 -5.40 26.50
CA LYS A 218 6.98 -6.56 25.61
C LYS A 218 8.10 -6.50 24.57
N ALA A 219 8.77 -7.63 24.35
CA ALA A 219 9.81 -7.79 23.34
C ALA A 219 9.23 -7.88 21.92
N ASN A 220 8.68 -6.75 21.45
CA ASN A 220 8.21 -6.50 20.09
C ASN A 220 9.22 -5.57 19.41
N LEU A 221 10.13 -6.13 18.60
CA LEU A 221 11.25 -5.40 18.02
C LEU A 221 11.39 -5.75 16.54
N VAL A 222 11.92 -4.80 15.77
CA VAL A 222 12.36 -5.01 14.39
C VAL A 222 13.82 -4.56 14.31
N LEU A 223 14.71 -5.47 13.96
CA LEU A 223 16.11 -5.16 13.66
C LEU A 223 16.25 -4.88 12.16
N LEU A 224 16.86 -3.75 11.83
CA LEU A 224 17.09 -3.31 10.45
C LEU A 224 18.58 -3.37 10.10
N ASP A 225 18.90 -3.73 8.85
CA ASP A 225 20.28 -3.73 8.35
C ASP A 225 20.80 -2.32 7.99
N ALA A 226 19.95 -1.30 8.08
CA ALA A 226 20.31 0.09 7.80
C ALA A 226 19.49 1.08 8.63
N ASN A 227 20.03 2.29 8.79
CA ASN A 227 19.47 3.32 9.67
C ASN A 227 18.24 4.02 9.04
N PRO A 228 17.01 3.88 9.59
CA PRO A 228 15.81 4.53 9.05
C PRO A 228 15.77 6.04 9.27
N ILE A 229 16.64 6.59 10.11
CA ILE A 229 16.74 8.03 10.33
C ILE A 229 17.49 8.72 9.18
N GLU A 230 18.46 8.04 8.58
CA GLU A 230 19.18 8.52 7.40
C GLU A 230 18.34 8.43 6.13
N ASP A 231 17.61 7.33 5.97
CA ASP A 231 16.69 7.11 4.85
C ASP A 231 15.49 6.29 5.33
N ILE A 232 14.28 6.84 5.21
CA ILE A 232 13.05 6.19 5.66
C ILE A 232 12.78 4.88 4.90
N GLU A 233 13.35 4.69 3.71
CA GLU A 233 13.24 3.42 2.97
C GLU A 233 13.91 2.25 3.70
N ASN A 234 14.87 2.53 4.58
CA ASN A 234 15.57 1.50 5.34
C ASN A 234 14.65 0.73 6.30
N VAL A 235 13.42 1.18 6.57
CA VAL A 235 12.41 0.38 7.30
C VAL A 235 12.06 -0.94 6.59
N THR A 236 12.37 -1.05 5.30
CA THR A 236 12.15 -2.28 4.51
C THR A 236 13.28 -3.30 4.62
N LYS A 237 14.46 -2.89 5.12
CA LYS A 237 15.65 -3.73 5.25
C LYS A 237 15.61 -4.51 6.57
N ILE A 238 14.55 -5.30 6.73
CA ILE A 238 14.28 -6.05 7.95
C ILE A 238 15.19 -7.28 8.01
N ASN A 239 16.03 -7.33 9.05
CA ASN A 239 16.90 -8.45 9.34
C ASN A 239 16.18 -9.49 10.20
N THR A 240 15.67 -9.06 11.36
CA THR A 240 15.08 -9.95 12.38
C THR A 240 13.85 -9.30 13.00
N ILE A 241 12.83 -10.11 13.27
CA ILE A 241 11.59 -9.70 13.93
C ILE A 241 11.50 -10.43 15.28
N PHE A 242 11.22 -9.67 16.33
CA PHE A 242 10.91 -10.19 17.64
C PHE A 242 9.44 -9.90 17.93
N ASN A 243 8.64 -10.93 18.18
CA ASN A 243 7.23 -10.77 18.55
C ASN A 243 6.99 -11.51 19.86
N LYS A 244 6.72 -10.75 20.93
CA LYS A 244 6.59 -11.28 22.30
C LYS A 244 7.79 -12.16 22.70
N GLY A 245 8.99 -11.77 22.27
CA GLY A 245 10.25 -12.48 22.55
C GLY A 245 10.57 -13.66 21.61
N ALA A 246 9.63 -14.09 20.77
CA ALA A 246 9.92 -15.10 19.74
C ALA A 246 10.60 -14.46 18.54
N ILE A 247 11.64 -15.12 18.03
CA ILE A 247 12.50 -14.64 16.94
C ILE A 247 12.03 -15.21 15.61
N TYR A 248 11.91 -14.35 14.61
CA TYR A 248 11.53 -14.70 13.24
C TYR A 248 12.42 -14.00 12.23
N THR A 249 12.63 -14.63 11.09
CA THR A 249 13.10 -13.96 9.87
C THR A 249 11.90 -13.61 8.98
N PRO A 250 11.99 -12.58 8.13
CA PRO A 250 10.91 -12.23 7.20
C PRO A 250 10.40 -13.44 6.38
N ASP A 251 11.32 -14.22 5.82
CA ASP A 251 11.02 -15.39 4.97
C ASP A 251 10.36 -16.55 5.76
N ALA A 252 10.51 -16.59 7.08
CA ALA A 252 9.84 -17.57 7.92
C ALA A 252 8.37 -17.21 8.22
N LEU A 253 8.03 -15.92 8.20
CA LEU A 253 6.67 -15.41 8.48
C LEU A 253 5.79 -15.41 7.24
N ILE A 254 6.33 -14.94 6.11
CA ILE A 254 5.62 -14.86 4.84
C ILE A 254 6.23 -15.89 3.92
N LYS A 255 5.56 -17.05 3.80
CA LYS A 255 5.96 -18.12 2.91
C LYS A 255 5.28 -17.92 1.56
N ASP A 256 6.07 -17.76 0.53
CA ASP A 256 5.58 -17.76 -0.84
C ASP A 256 5.09 -19.15 -1.24
N SER A 257 3.87 -19.22 -1.78
CA SER A 257 3.42 -20.40 -2.50
C SER A 257 3.99 -20.41 -3.92
N PRO A 258 4.07 -21.58 -4.58
CA PRO A 258 4.39 -21.66 -6.00
C PRO A 258 3.53 -20.74 -6.87
N THR A 259 2.27 -20.58 -6.49
CA THR A 259 1.29 -19.75 -7.18
C THR A 259 1.57 -18.26 -6.98
N ASP A 260 2.05 -17.84 -5.82
CA ASP A 260 2.45 -16.45 -5.56
C ASP A 260 3.64 -16.03 -6.44
N LEU A 261 4.61 -16.94 -6.62
CA LEU A 261 5.77 -16.71 -7.49
C LEU A 261 5.33 -16.50 -8.95
N ALA A 262 4.44 -17.38 -9.45
CA ALA A 262 3.89 -17.28 -10.80
C ALA A 262 3.02 -16.03 -10.98
N GLN A 263 2.26 -15.61 -9.96
CA GLN A 263 1.46 -14.39 -10.03
C GLN A 263 2.33 -13.12 -9.97
N ARG A 264 3.36 -13.09 -9.11
CA ARG A 264 4.27 -11.93 -9.01
C ARG A 264 5.02 -11.67 -10.31
N GLN A 265 5.54 -12.72 -10.95
CA GLN A 265 6.20 -12.55 -12.24
C GLN A 265 5.22 -12.04 -13.30
N LEU A 266 3.98 -12.54 -13.32
CA LEU A 266 2.95 -12.10 -14.28
C LEU A 266 2.60 -10.62 -14.09
N ASN A 267 2.40 -10.19 -12.84
CA ASN A 267 2.12 -8.79 -12.52
C ASN A 267 3.28 -7.89 -12.96
N ALA A 268 4.52 -8.27 -12.65
CA ALA A 268 5.70 -7.50 -13.01
C ALA A 268 5.96 -7.49 -14.52
N TYR A 269 5.65 -8.59 -15.22
CA TYR A 269 5.66 -8.67 -16.68
C TYR A 269 4.69 -7.66 -17.29
N ASN A 270 3.44 -7.64 -16.80
CA ASN A 270 2.40 -6.73 -17.27
C ASN A 270 2.69 -5.26 -16.99
N LEU A 271 3.47 -4.97 -15.94
CA LEU A 271 3.96 -3.63 -15.63
C LEU A 271 5.34 -3.34 -16.23
N ARG A 272 5.92 -4.29 -16.97
CA ARG A 272 7.25 -4.19 -17.60
C ARG A 272 8.36 -3.81 -16.61
N ASN A 273 8.24 -4.22 -15.35
CA ASN A 273 9.24 -3.97 -14.32
C ASN A 273 10.23 -5.13 -14.27
N ILE A 274 11.39 -4.98 -14.89
CA ILE A 274 12.38 -6.06 -15.01
C ILE A 274 12.90 -6.57 -13.66
N ASN A 275 13.06 -5.68 -12.68
CA ASN A 275 13.61 -6.06 -11.38
C ASN A 275 12.61 -6.88 -10.57
N ALA A 276 11.33 -6.49 -10.59
CA ALA A 276 10.26 -7.28 -9.99
C ALA A 276 9.99 -8.57 -10.78
N PHE A 277 10.11 -8.54 -12.12
CA PHE A 277 9.88 -9.71 -12.97
C PHE A 277 10.86 -10.83 -12.67
N LEU A 278 12.14 -10.49 -12.47
CA LEU A 278 13.19 -11.49 -12.23
C LEU A 278 13.27 -11.97 -10.78
N GLU A 279 12.61 -11.28 -9.83
CA GLU A 279 12.72 -11.61 -8.41
C GLU A 279 12.23 -13.03 -8.07
N PRO A 280 11.08 -13.51 -8.60
CA PRO A 280 10.60 -14.86 -8.33
C PRO A 280 11.48 -15.98 -8.91
N TYR A 281 12.39 -15.68 -9.83
CA TYR A 281 13.21 -16.68 -10.52
C TYR A 281 14.50 -17.02 -9.76
N ALA A 282 14.99 -18.25 -9.94
CA ALA A 282 16.31 -18.66 -9.46
C ALA A 282 17.42 -17.99 -10.29
N ASP A 283 18.60 -17.78 -9.70
CA ASP A 283 19.73 -17.17 -10.42
C ASP A 283 20.18 -18.00 -11.63
N ASP A 284 20.02 -19.32 -11.53
CA ASP A 284 20.35 -20.30 -12.54
C ASP A 284 19.08 -20.95 -13.15
N VAL A 285 18.01 -20.16 -13.30
CA VAL A 285 16.75 -20.54 -13.98
C VAL A 285 17.02 -21.10 -15.37
N GLU A 286 16.28 -22.15 -15.76
CA GLU A 286 16.38 -22.80 -17.06
C GLU A 286 15.07 -22.64 -17.84
N ILE A 287 15.17 -22.24 -19.11
CA ILE A 287 14.00 -21.98 -19.97
C ILE A 287 14.01 -22.94 -21.15
N TYR A 288 12.89 -23.63 -21.35
CA TYR A 288 12.73 -24.71 -22.30
C TYR A 288 11.60 -24.43 -23.29
N SER A 289 11.78 -24.93 -24.51
CA SER A 289 10.67 -25.24 -25.41
C SER A 289 10.28 -26.70 -25.16
N HIS A 290 9.01 -26.92 -24.86
CA HIS A 290 8.51 -28.26 -24.53
C HIS A 290 8.75 -29.25 -25.68
N PRO A 291 9.10 -30.53 -25.39
CA PRO A 291 9.29 -31.07 -24.05
C PRO A 291 10.62 -30.70 -23.40
N ASP A 292 11.76 -30.83 -24.09
CA ASP A 292 13.07 -30.84 -23.40
C ASP A 292 14.15 -29.97 -24.08
N LYS A 293 13.78 -29.09 -25.02
CA LYS A 293 14.77 -28.25 -25.71
C LYS A 293 15.13 -27.04 -24.86
N LEU A 294 16.30 -27.08 -24.21
CA LEU A 294 16.84 -25.93 -23.49
C LEU A 294 17.08 -24.76 -24.45
N LEU A 295 16.43 -23.63 -24.19
CA LEU A 295 16.57 -22.40 -24.96
C LEU A 295 17.70 -21.53 -24.42
N TYR A 296 17.73 -21.33 -23.10
CA TYR A 296 18.79 -20.61 -22.39
C TYR A 296 18.72 -20.87 -20.88
N LYS A 297 19.78 -20.46 -20.18
CA LYS A 297 19.92 -20.56 -18.73
C LYS A 297 20.41 -19.24 -18.12
N GLY A 298 20.02 -18.99 -16.89
CA GLY A 298 20.51 -17.92 -16.03
C GLY A 298 19.65 -16.66 -16.06
N LYS A 299 19.45 -16.08 -14.87
CA LYS A 299 18.67 -14.86 -14.64
C LYS A 299 19.23 -13.66 -15.39
N GLU A 300 20.54 -13.56 -15.55
CA GLU A 300 21.17 -12.47 -16.31
C GLU A 300 20.94 -12.58 -17.82
N THR A 301 20.88 -13.80 -18.37
CA THR A 301 20.46 -14.00 -19.77
C THR A 301 19.00 -13.62 -19.95
N MET A 302 18.15 -14.00 -18.99
CA MET A 302 16.74 -13.63 -18.95
C MET A 302 16.55 -12.10 -18.89
N ARG A 303 17.32 -11.42 -18.03
CA ARG A 303 17.33 -9.96 -17.89
C ARG A 303 17.54 -9.26 -19.22
N LYS A 304 18.62 -9.60 -19.94
CA LYS A 304 18.93 -8.99 -21.23
C LYS A 304 17.77 -9.16 -22.23
N ARG A 305 17.22 -10.38 -22.33
CA ARG A 305 16.12 -10.69 -23.26
C ARG A 305 14.83 -9.94 -22.92
N TYR A 306 14.41 -9.95 -21.66
CA TYR A 306 13.15 -9.34 -21.25
C TYR A 306 13.23 -7.81 -21.14
N SER A 307 14.38 -7.24 -20.74
CA SER A 307 14.58 -5.78 -20.80
C SER A 307 14.39 -5.26 -22.22
N GLU A 308 15.06 -5.87 -23.20
CA GLU A 308 14.91 -5.46 -24.60
C GLU A 308 13.47 -5.58 -25.10
N MET A 309 12.76 -6.65 -24.69
CA MET A 309 11.35 -6.85 -25.04
C MET A 309 10.45 -5.79 -24.41
N PHE A 310 10.63 -5.50 -23.12
CA PHE A 310 9.86 -4.48 -22.41
C PHE A 310 10.05 -3.09 -23.02
N ASP A 311 11.27 -2.76 -23.45
CA ASP A 311 11.57 -1.48 -24.11
C ASP A 311 10.96 -1.39 -25.52
N LYS A 312 11.01 -2.48 -26.30
CA LYS A 312 10.57 -2.51 -27.70
C LYS A 312 9.05 -2.70 -27.87
N THR A 313 8.34 -3.16 -26.85
CA THR A 313 6.91 -3.54 -26.96
C THR A 313 6.06 -2.83 -25.91
N PRO A 314 5.64 -1.57 -26.14
CA PRO A 314 4.93 -0.77 -25.14
C PRO A 314 3.53 -1.28 -24.82
N ASN A 315 2.92 -2.06 -25.71
CA ASN A 315 1.60 -2.67 -25.51
C ASN A 315 1.66 -4.14 -25.05
N LEU A 316 2.83 -4.61 -24.60
CA LEU A 316 3.01 -5.96 -24.10
C LEU A 316 2.07 -6.24 -22.93
N HIS A 317 1.29 -7.31 -23.02
CA HIS A 317 0.36 -7.71 -21.96
C HIS A 317 0.06 -9.21 -22.03
N CYS A 318 0.21 -9.91 -20.90
CA CYS A 318 -0.21 -11.29 -20.72
C CYS A 318 -1.52 -11.36 -19.92
N GLU A 319 -2.53 -12.00 -20.49
CA GLU A 319 -3.81 -12.35 -19.87
C GLU A 319 -3.77 -13.83 -19.44
N LEU A 320 -3.91 -14.09 -18.14
CA LEU A 320 -4.02 -15.44 -17.61
C LEU A 320 -5.43 -15.98 -17.89
N LYS A 321 -5.53 -17.04 -18.69
CA LYS A 321 -6.81 -17.67 -19.05
C LYS A 321 -7.22 -18.72 -18.02
N GLU A 322 -6.29 -19.60 -17.68
CA GLU A 322 -6.52 -20.73 -16.77
C GLU A 322 -5.20 -21.03 -16.04
N ARG A 323 -5.29 -21.45 -14.77
CA ARG A 323 -4.15 -21.89 -13.96
C ARG A 323 -4.44 -23.22 -13.31
N ILE A 324 -3.50 -24.16 -13.40
CA ILE A 324 -3.49 -25.43 -12.68
C ILE A 324 -2.28 -25.43 -11.73
N VAL A 325 -2.49 -25.89 -10.49
CA VAL A 325 -1.44 -25.99 -9.48
C VAL A 325 -1.39 -27.42 -8.97
N GLN A 326 -0.23 -28.04 -9.02
CA GLN A 326 0.01 -29.37 -8.46
C GLN A 326 1.37 -29.40 -7.76
N GLY A 327 1.35 -29.37 -6.43
CA GLY A 327 2.58 -29.33 -5.62
C GLY A 327 3.43 -28.10 -5.96
N ASN A 328 4.66 -28.34 -6.44
CA ASN A 328 5.61 -27.30 -6.83
C ASN A 328 5.55 -26.93 -8.33
N ILE A 329 4.49 -27.32 -9.03
CA ILE A 329 4.29 -27.04 -10.45
C ILE A 329 3.06 -26.12 -10.61
N VAL A 330 3.24 -25.05 -11.39
CA VAL A 330 2.16 -24.15 -11.83
C VAL A 330 2.10 -24.18 -13.35
N ILE A 331 0.91 -24.39 -13.91
CA ILE A 331 0.68 -24.41 -15.36
C ILE A 331 -0.29 -23.29 -15.69
N ASP A 332 0.18 -22.32 -16.46
CA ASP A 332 -0.60 -21.16 -16.89
C ASP A 332 -0.90 -21.27 -18.37
N LYS A 333 -2.18 -21.18 -18.73
CA LYS A 333 -2.62 -20.92 -20.09
C LYS A 333 -2.72 -19.42 -20.28
N GLU A 334 -1.88 -18.90 -21.16
CA GLU A 334 -1.64 -17.47 -21.33
C GLU A 334 -2.06 -17.01 -22.71
N ARG A 335 -2.64 -15.81 -22.77
CA ARG A 335 -2.88 -15.08 -24.01
C ARG A 335 -2.07 -13.80 -23.98
N VAL A 336 -1.02 -13.74 -24.81
CA VAL A 336 -0.02 -12.67 -24.80
C VAL A 336 -0.22 -11.76 -26.00
N GLN A 337 -0.48 -10.48 -25.73
CA GLN A 337 -0.42 -9.42 -26.72
C GLN A 337 1.03 -8.96 -26.89
N PHE A 338 1.54 -9.05 -28.11
CA PHE A 338 2.89 -8.65 -28.49
C PHE A 338 2.83 -7.80 -29.78
N GLY A 339 2.90 -6.47 -29.65
CA GLY A 339 2.71 -5.58 -30.80
C GLY A 339 1.33 -5.79 -31.44
N ASN A 340 1.32 -6.20 -32.72
CA ASN A 340 0.09 -6.49 -33.46
C ASN A 340 -0.30 -7.99 -33.42
N GLN A 341 0.48 -8.82 -32.73
CA GLN A 341 0.26 -10.25 -32.64
C GLN A 341 -0.36 -10.63 -31.30
N ILE A 342 -1.18 -11.67 -31.33
CA ILE A 342 -1.69 -12.36 -30.15
C ILE A 342 -1.16 -13.78 -30.22
N ILE A 343 -0.49 -14.21 -29.17
CA ILE A 343 0.10 -15.54 -29.04
C ILE A 343 -0.64 -16.24 -27.90
N GLU A 344 -1.11 -17.46 -28.13
CA GLU A 344 -1.53 -18.35 -27.06
C GLU A 344 -0.36 -19.24 -26.68
N ALA A 345 -0.11 -19.39 -25.39
CA ALA A 345 0.97 -20.21 -24.89
C ALA A 345 0.55 -20.94 -23.60
N VAL A 346 1.20 -22.05 -23.31
CA VAL A 346 1.18 -22.66 -21.99
C VAL A 346 2.56 -22.52 -21.38
N ALA A 347 2.63 -21.88 -20.21
CA ALA A 347 3.84 -21.75 -19.41
C ALA A 347 3.76 -22.71 -18.21
N ILE A 348 4.74 -23.61 -18.09
CA ILE A 348 4.84 -24.57 -16.98
C ILE A 348 6.01 -24.15 -16.10
N TYR A 349 5.72 -23.66 -14.90
CA TYR A 349 6.70 -23.25 -13.91
C TYR A 349 6.98 -24.39 -12.93
N HIS A 350 8.25 -24.76 -12.79
CA HIS A 350 8.73 -25.66 -11.73
C HIS A 350 9.43 -24.84 -10.65
N ILE A 351 8.96 -24.98 -9.42
CA ILE A 351 9.47 -24.26 -8.26
C ILE A 351 10.40 -25.16 -7.45
N GLU A 352 11.59 -24.67 -7.13
CA GLU A 352 12.56 -25.32 -6.24
C GLU A 352 13.14 -24.24 -5.31
N ASN A 353 13.32 -24.56 -4.02
CA ASN A 353 13.88 -23.64 -3.03
C ASN A 353 13.23 -22.25 -3.03
N ASN A 354 11.89 -22.21 -3.09
CA ASN A 354 11.08 -20.97 -3.14
C ASN A 354 11.39 -20.04 -4.32
N LYS A 355 11.90 -20.58 -5.43
CA LYS A 355 12.14 -19.83 -6.67
C LYS A 355 11.69 -20.62 -7.89
N ILE A 356 11.27 -19.91 -8.94
CA ILE A 356 10.99 -20.50 -10.25
C ILE A 356 12.33 -20.94 -10.85
N LYS A 357 12.50 -22.26 -10.93
CA LYS A 357 13.75 -22.90 -11.33
C LYS A 357 13.75 -23.29 -12.80
N LYS A 358 12.61 -23.77 -13.31
CA LYS A 358 12.46 -24.12 -14.73
C LYS A 358 11.16 -23.56 -15.27
N VAL A 359 11.17 -23.13 -16.53
CA VAL A 359 9.96 -22.78 -17.27
C VAL A 359 9.94 -23.53 -18.60
N TYR A 360 8.84 -24.19 -18.91
CA TYR A 360 8.60 -24.82 -20.20
C TYR A 360 7.50 -24.06 -20.93
N PHE A 361 7.76 -23.66 -22.16
CA PHE A 361 6.76 -23.04 -23.03
C PHE A 361 6.26 -24.05 -24.07
N ILE A 362 4.94 -24.09 -24.22
CA ILE A 362 4.22 -24.71 -25.34
C ILE A 362 3.57 -23.56 -26.11
N GLN A 363 3.82 -23.46 -27.41
CA GLN A 363 3.29 -22.41 -28.30
C GLN A 363 2.64 -23.04 -29.52
#